data_AF-A0ABF7QAA5-F1
#
_entry.id   AF-A0ABF7QAA5-F1
#
_cell.length_a   1.000
_cell.length_b   1.000
_cell.length_c   1.000
_cell.angle_alpha   90.00
_cell.angle_beta   90.00
_cell.angle_gamma   90.00
#
_symmetry.space_group_name_H-M   'P 1'
#
loop_
_entity.id
_entity.type
_entity.pdbx_description
1 polymer ?
#
loop_
_entity_poly.entity_id
_entity_poly.type
_entity_poly.pdbx_seq_one_letter_code
_entity_poly.pdbx_strand_id
1 'polypeptide(L)'
;MTQGSQAPEPAALAANAAPASEFTFEQRFPPPEFRDRFPTASESLALHTQAEFAPKPPPAQLVSLEPQAPAPPQRDNVTTLVSMASSAFPYFGNNPASDAPFLNVSSGDRRGHRSFSGRVYWQDQTYNDNRVLVHVPERFDARKPGVIVVFFHGNGATLERDVRDRQMVPQQITDSGVNAVLLAPQMAVDAADSSAGKFWQPGGLKRFMDEAAVHLARLTGDPANVKTFASMPIVIVGYSGGFLPTAWSLEVGGISDRVRGVVLLDAVYGQLDKFANWIERHRSGFFISSYTRYTAHHDQELMAMLRSRGIDVLEGDVLKGQDRPLRPGSVVFVETDETMTHRDYVTQAWTRLPIKDVLTKMAAAQPPIRIAASTPETRNR
;
A
#
# COMPACT_ATOMS: atom_id res chain seq x y z
N MET A 1 -25.11 49.47 -1.98
CA MET A 1 -25.55 48.61 -3.11
C MET A 1 -24.45 47.59 -3.34
N THR A 2 -24.66 46.39 -2.83
CA THR A 2 -23.73 45.26 -2.80
C THR A 2 -23.94 44.39 -4.04
N GLN A 3 -22.92 44.26 -4.89
CA GLN A 3 -22.92 43.27 -5.98
C GLN A 3 -22.29 41.98 -5.46
N GLY A 4 -23.11 40.92 -5.43
CA GLY A 4 -22.72 39.57 -5.04
C GLY A 4 -22.01 38.84 -6.17
N SER A 5 -20.93 38.17 -5.81
CA SER A 5 -20.21 37.17 -6.60
C SER A 5 -21.12 35.96 -6.85
N GLN A 6 -21.47 35.74 -8.12
CA GLN A 6 -22.13 34.52 -8.59
C GLN A 6 -21.15 33.34 -8.48
N ALA A 7 -21.55 32.31 -7.74
CA ALA A 7 -20.89 31.00 -7.77
C ALA A 7 -21.19 30.31 -9.11
N PRO A 8 -20.25 29.54 -9.71
CA PRO A 8 -20.53 28.81 -10.93
C PRO A 8 -21.52 27.65 -10.68
N GLU A 9 -22.41 27.45 -11.65
CA GLU A 9 -23.49 26.46 -11.68
C GLU A 9 -23.00 25.00 -11.52
N PRO A 10 -23.70 24.17 -10.73
CA PRO A 10 -23.35 22.77 -10.48
C PRO A 10 -23.49 21.84 -11.71
N ALA A 11 -24.09 22.31 -12.80
CA ALA A 11 -24.23 21.55 -14.05
C ALA A 11 -22.92 21.42 -14.86
N ALA A 12 -21.88 22.20 -14.55
CA ALA A 12 -20.58 22.12 -15.23
C ALA A 12 -19.66 21.01 -14.68
N LEU A 13 -20.04 20.34 -13.57
CA LEU A 13 -19.28 19.26 -12.93
C LEU A 13 -19.71 17.85 -13.38
N ALA A 14 -20.69 17.74 -14.28
CA ALA A 14 -21.29 16.47 -14.71
C ALA A 14 -20.88 16.01 -16.14
N ALA A 15 -19.81 16.56 -16.72
CA ALA A 15 -19.42 16.29 -18.10
C ALA A 15 -18.23 15.31 -18.28
N ASN A 16 -17.68 14.71 -17.22
CA ASN A 16 -16.60 13.71 -17.31
C ASN A 16 -17.11 12.27 -17.27
N ALA A 17 -18.17 11.99 -18.03
CA ALA A 17 -18.56 10.62 -18.39
C ALA A 17 -18.16 10.37 -19.85
N ALA A 18 -16.86 10.25 -20.11
CA ALA A 18 -16.38 9.69 -21.37
C ALA A 18 -16.73 8.19 -21.44
N PRO A 19 -17.05 7.63 -22.62
CA PRO A 19 -17.47 6.24 -22.73
C PRO A 19 -16.32 5.30 -22.36
N ALA A 20 -16.70 4.13 -21.84
CA ALA A 20 -15.80 3.07 -21.42
C ALA A 20 -14.73 2.77 -22.49
N SER A 21 -13.47 2.76 -22.04
CA SER A 21 -12.31 2.11 -22.69
C SER A 21 -12.69 0.91 -23.57
N GLU A 22 -12.09 0.79 -24.75
CA GLU A 22 -12.33 -0.27 -25.75
C GLU A 22 -12.04 -1.70 -25.29
N PHE A 23 -11.47 -1.88 -24.09
CA PHE A 23 -11.20 -3.19 -23.50
C PHE A 23 -12.08 -3.46 -22.28
N THR A 24 -12.73 -4.61 -22.21
CA THR A 24 -13.49 -5.05 -21.03
C THR A 24 -12.55 -5.38 -19.86
N PHE A 25 -13.07 -5.44 -18.62
CA PHE A 25 -12.28 -5.86 -17.46
C PHE A 25 -11.69 -7.26 -17.67
N GLU A 26 -12.44 -8.21 -18.24
CA GLU A 26 -11.94 -9.56 -18.54
C GLU A 26 -10.83 -9.58 -19.59
N GLN A 27 -10.85 -8.65 -20.55
CA GLN A 27 -9.75 -8.49 -21.52
C GLN A 27 -8.49 -7.88 -20.88
N ARG A 28 -8.65 -7.06 -19.82
CA ARG A 28 -7.55 -6.47 -19.05
C ARG A 28 -7.02 -7.39 -17.95
N PHE A 29 -7.86 -8.28 -17.45
CA PHE A 29 -7.58 -9.22 -16.35
C PHE A 29 -8.15 -10.60 -16.71
N PRO A 30 -7.52 -11.33 -17.65
CA PRO A 30 -8.00 -12.65 -18.02
C PRO A 30 -8.04 -13.57 -16.80
N PRO A 31 -9.08 -14.42 -16.66
CA PRO A 31 -9.15 -15.37 -15.57
C PRO A 31 -7.92 -16.29 -15.58
N PRO A 32 -7.38 -16.66 -14.40
CA PRO A 32 -6.21 -17.53 -14.33
C PRO A 32 -6.48 -18.85 -15.04
N GLU A 33 -5.61 -19.19 -15.99
CA GLU A 33 -5.68 -20.44 -16.70
C GLU A 33 -5.12 -21.59 -15.86
N PHE A 34 -5.41 -22.84 -16.24
CA PHE A 34 -4.93 -24.02 -15.51
C PHE A 34 -3.41 -24.07 -15.37
N ARG A 35 -2.67 -23.56 -16.37
CA ARG A 35 -1.20 -23.44 -16.36
C ARG A 35 -0.69 -22.43 -15.34
N ASP A 36 -1.47 -21.44 -14.97
CA ASP A 36 -1.10 -20.40 -13.99
C ASP A 36 -1.22 -20.89 -12.54
N ARG A 37 -1.70 -22.12 -12.34
CA ARG A 37 -1.81 -22.77 -11.03
C ARG A 37 -0.53 -23.46 -10.59
N PHE A 38 0.45 -23.60 -11.48
CA PHE A 38 1.70 -24.28 -11.23
C PHE A 38 2.87 -23.34 -11.56
N PRO A 39 3.85 -23.17 -10.65
CA PRO A 39 5.05 -22.41 -10.98
C PRO A 39 5.75 -23.04 -12.19
N THR A 40 6.18 -22.22 -13.14
CA THR A 40 7.06 -22.61 -14.23
C THR A 40 8.44 -23.02 -13.69
N ALA A 41 9.27 -23.69 -14.49
CA ALA A 41 10.63 -24.06 -14.09
C ALA A 41 11.52 -22.85 -13.76
N SER A 42 11.17 -21.66 -14.28
CA SER A 42 11.82 -20.38 -13.95
C SER A 42 11.29 -19.74 -12.65
N GLU A 43 10.13 -20.20 -12.16
CA GLU A 43 9.47 -19.79 -10.91
C GLU A 43 9.63 -20.82 -9.79
N SER A 44 10.14 -22.02 -10.13
CA SER A 44 10.49 -23.07 -9.17
C SER A 44 11.93 -22.87 -8.71
N LEU A 45 12.12 -22.29 -7.52
CA LEU A 45 13.43 -22.27 -6.87
C LEU A 45 13.91 -23.71 -6.67
N ALA A 46 15.08 -24.05 -7.23
CA ALA A 46 15.82 -25.23 -6.84
C ALA A 46 16.07 -25.18 -5.32
N LEU A 47 15.64 -26.22 -4.61
CA LEU A 47 15.92 -26.39 -3.18
C LEU A 47 17.43 -26.57 -2.99
N HIS A 48 18.16 -25.47 -2.81
CA HIS A 48 19.53 -25.53 -2.32
C HIS A 48 19.49 -26.01 -0.86
N THR A 49 20.14 -27.14 -0.59
CA THR A 49 20.31 -27.64 0.77
C THR A 49 21.39 -26.83 1.47
N GLN A 50 21.21 -26.57 2.77
CA GLN A 50 22.07 -25.72 3.62
C GLN A 50 23.56 -26.13 3.65
N ALA A 51 23.95 -27.25 3.05
CA ALA A 51 25.33 -27.72 2.96
C ALA A 51 26.18 -26.98 1.90
N GLU A 52 25.58 -26.29 0.92
CA GLU A 52 26.32 -25.63 -0.17
C GLU A 52 26.92 -24.26 0.20
N PHE A 53 26.54 -23.68 1.34
CA PHE A 53 26.97 -22.33 1.76
C PHE A 53 27.80 -22.30 3.05
N ALA A 54 28.26 -23.44 3.56
CA ALA A 54 29.09 -23.48 4.76
C ALA A 54 30.51 -22.95 4.48
N PRO A 55 30.97 -21.83 5.10
CA PRO A 55 32.35 -21.41 5.00
C PRO A 55 33.26 -22.34 5.80
N LYS A 56 34.46 -22.62 5.27
CA LYS A 56 35.50 -23.39 5.98
C LYS A 56 35.99 -22.59 7.19
N PRO A 57 36.00 -23.15 8.42
CA PRO A 57 36.36 -22.38 9.60
C PRO A 57 37.85 -21.98 9.58
N PRO A 58 38.19 -20.72 9.94
CA PRO A 58 39.58 -20.31 10.12
C PRO A 58 40.21 -20.92 11.38
N PRO A 59 41.55 -20.98 11.48
CA PRO A 59 42.23 -21.50 12.67
C PRO A 59 41.93 -20.61 13.88
N ALA A 60 41.62 -21.24 15.01
CA ALA A 60 41.26 -20.57 16.26
C ALA A 60 42.41 -19.71 16.81
N GLN A 61 42.18 -18.40 16.94
CA GLN A 61 42.92 -17.55 17.87
C GLN A 61 42.12 -17.44 19.17
N LEU A 62 42.74 -17.85 20.28
CA LEU A 62 42.24 -17.68 21.63
C LEU A 62 42.25 -16.18 21.98
N VAL A 63 41.07 -15.57 22.05
CA VAL A 63 40.90 -14.20 22.55
C VAL A 63 40.13 -14.24 23.88
N SER A 64 40.64 -13.48 24.84
CA SER A 64 40.27 -13.40 26.24
C SER A 64 38.76 -13.15 26.46
N LEU A 65 38.19 -13.85 27.45
CA LEU A 65 36.79 -13.75 27.86
C LEU A 65 36.56 -12.48 28.70
N GLU A 66 36.13 -11.39 28.08
CA GLU A 66 35.39 -10.35 28.78
C GLU A 66 33.88 -10.67 28.75
N PRO A 67 33.11 -10.41 29.83
CA PRO A 67 31.68 -10.73 29.85
C PRO A 67 30.91 -9.89 28.84
N GLN A 68 30.57 -10.51 27.71
CA GLN A 68 29.70 -9.93 26.70
C GLN A 68 28.28 -9.84 27.27
N ALA A 69 27.69 -8.64 27.24
CA ALA A 69 26.28 -8.45 27.58
C ALA A 69 25.41 -9.44 26.78
N PRO A 70 24.34 -10.00 27.38
CA PRO A 70 23.52 -11.00 26.72
C PRO A 70 23.01 -10.44 25.39
N ALA A 71 23.23 -11.20 24.31
CA ALA A 71 22.68 -10.86 23.01
C ALA A 71 21.15 -10.69 23.17
N PRO A 72 20.56 -9.63 22.57
CA PRO A 72 19.12 -9.51 22.56
C PRO A 72 18.50 -10.80 21.97
N PRO A 73 17.34 -11.24 22.48
CA PRO A 73 16.72 -12.48 22.02
C PRO A 73 16.52 -12.42 20.51
N GLN A 74 17.13 -13.39 19.82
CA GLN A 74 17.00 -13.55 18.38
C GLN A 74 15.55 -13.97 18.09
N ARG A 75 14.81 -13.12 17.36
CA ARG A 75 13.40 -13.38 17.01
C ARG A 75 13.33 -13.67 15.53
N ASP A 76 12.70 -14.77 15.15
CA ASP A 76 12.45 -15.04 13.73
C ASP A 76 11.53 -13.96 13.12
N ASN A 77 11.58 -13.83 11.78
CA ASN A 77 10.58 -13.07 11.04
C ASN A 77 9.17 -13.56 11.42
N VAL A 78 8.30 -12.66 11.86
CA VAL A 78 6.90 -12.99 12.16
C VAL A 78 6.04 -12.58 10.97
N THR A 79 5.42 -13.56 10.30
CA THR A 79 4.37 -13.31 9.29
C THR A 79 3.12 -14.05 9.72
N THR A 80 2.06 -13.32 10.06
CA THR A 80 0.83 -13.90 10.60
C THR A 80 -0.40 -13.14 10.16
N LEU A 81 -1.57 -13.76 10.33
CA LEU A 81 -2.86 -13.15 10.06
C LEU A 81 -3.52 -12.76 11.38
N VAL A 82 -3.91 -11.50 11.49
CA VAL A 82 -4.55 -10.94 12.67
C VAL A 82 -5.92 -10.41 12.28
N SER A 83 -6.97 -10.91 12.92
CA SER A 83 -8.32 -10.33 12.79
C SER A 83 -8.35 -8.96 13.46
N MET A 84 -8.73 -7.93 12.70
CA MET A 84 -8.88 -6.57 13.20
C MET A 84 -10.30 -6.07 12.90
N ALA A 85 -11.01 -5.61 13.92
CA ALA A 85 -12.39 -5.12 13.79
C ALA A 85 -12.47 -3.91 12.85
N SER A 86 -11.41 -3.11 12.78
CA SER A 86 -11.26 -1.93 11.93
C SER A 86 -10.71 -2.23 10.53
N SER A 87 -10.45 -3.49 10.16
CA SER A 87 -10.08 -3.88 8.79
C SER A 87 -11.20 -3.52 7.79
N ALA A 88 -10.89 -3.57 6.48
CA ALA A 88 -11.75 -3.09 5.40
C ALA A 88 -13.17 -3.70 5.47
N PHE A 89 -13.26 -5.01 5.71
CA PHE A 89 -14.52 -5.75 5.77
C PHE A 89 -14.67 -6.51 7.10
N PRO A 90 -15.90 -6.90 7.49
CA PRO A 90 -17.18 -6.57 6.85
C PRO A 90 -17.53 -5.08 6.95
N TYR A 91 -18.27 -4.58 5.94
CA TYR A 91 -18.71 -3.20 5.84
C TYR A 91 -20.21 -3.14 5.53
N PHE A 92 -20.93 -2.30 6.27
CA PHE A 92 -22.40 -2.20 6.22
C PHE A 92 -22.91 -0.77 5.97
N GLY A 93 -22.00 0.16 5.66
CA GLY A 93 -22.38 1.55 5.35
C GLY A 93 -22.73 1.74 3.87
N ASN A 94 -22.73 3.00 3.44
CA ASN A 94 -23.05 3.38 2.07
C ASN A 94 -21.81 3.45 1.17
N ASN A 95 -21.97 3.19 -0.12
CA ASN A 95 -20.97 3.56 -1.11
C ASN A 95 -20.95 5.09 -1.24
N PRO A 96 -19.81 5.77 -1.01
CA PRO A 96 -19.77 7.22 -1.01
C PRO A 96 -20.02 7.86 -2.39
N ALA A 97 -19.88 7.11 -3.49
CA ALA A 97 -20.16 7.64 -4.83
C ALA A 97 -21.66 7.72 -5.14
N SER A 98 -22.46 6.79 -4.59
CA SER A 98 -23.91 6.70 -4.88
C SER A 98 -24.79 7.04 -3.68
N ASP A 99 -24.21 7.17 -2.49
CA ASP A 99 -24.90 7.27 -1.19
C ASP A 99 -25.97 6.19 -0.97
N ALA A 100 -25.78 5.02 -1.58
CA ALA A 100 -26.66 3.87 -1.44
C ALA A 100 -25.97 2.81 -0.56
N PRO A 101 -26.73 1.95 0.15
CA PRO A 101 -26.16 0.86 0.92
C PRO A 101 -25.15 0.06 0.08
N PHE A 102 -23.95 -0.20 0.63
CA PHE A 102 -22.94 -0.98 -0.08
C PHE A 102 -23.45 -2.39 -0.43
N LEU A 103 -24.06 -3.06 0.55
CA LEU A 103 -24.76 -4.33 0.32
C LEU A 103 -26.16 -4.06 -0.25
N ASN A 104 -26.22 -3.80 -1.55
CA ASN A 104 -27.40 -3.39 -2.30
C ASN A 104 -28.20 -4.53 -2.96
N VAL A 105 -27.78 -5.78 -2.80
CA VAL A 105 -28.47 -6.95 -3.33
C VAL A 105 -28.87 -7.87 -2.18
N SER A 106 -30.10 -8.39 -2.22
CA SER A 106 -30.60 -9.38 -1.27
C SER A 106 -31.12 -10.61 -2.00
N SER A 107 -30.90 -11.80 -1.43
CA SER A 107 -31.47 -13.08 -1.88
C SER A 107 -31.78 -13.94 -0.67
N GLY A 108 -33.04 -13.95 -0.24
CA GLY A 108 -33.41 -14.46 1.09
C GLY A 108 -32.69 -13.66 2.18
N ASP A 109 -32.06 -14.35 3.13
CA ASP A 109 -31.29 -13.72 4.21
C ASP A 109 -29.88 -13.27 3.78
N ARG A 110 -29.43 -13.64 2.57
CA ARG A 110 -28.10 -13.28 2.08
C ARG A 110 -28.09 -11.86 1.55
N ARG A 111 -27.06 -11.11 1.91
CA ARG A 111 -26.77 -9.77 1.37
C ARG A 111 -25.52 -9.79 0.52
N GLY A 112 -25.51 -8.99 -0.53
CA GLY A 112 -24.40 -8.88 -1.48
C GLY A 112 -24.27 -7.48 -2.05
N HIS A 113 -23.18 -7.25 -2.76
CA HIS A 113 -22.87 -6.04 -3.48
C HIS A 113 -22.82 -6.33 -4.97
N ARG A 114 -23.51 -5.53 -5.78
CA ARG A 114 -23.34 -5.52 -7.23
C ARG A 114 -22.15 -4.63 -7.60
N SER A 115 -21.04 -5.26 -8.00
CA SER A 115 -19.83 -4.59 -8.46
C SER A 115 -20.07 -3.82 -9.76
N PHE A 116 -19.09 -2.98 -10.14
CA PHE A 116 -19.13 -2.22 -11.40
C PHE A 116 -19.28 -3.10 -12.64
N SER A 117 -18.78 -4.34 -12.62
CA SER A 117 -18.96 -5.31 -13.72
C SER A 117 -20.40 -5.84 -13.86
N GLY A 118 -21.29 -5.49 -12.92
CA GLY A 118 -22.63 -6.05 -12.80
C GLY A 118 -22.67 -7.37 -12.05
N ARG A 119 -21.52 -8.01 -11.78
CA ARG A 119 -21.44 -9.24 -10.97
C ARG A 119 -21.81 -8.96 -9.51
N VAL A 120 -22.60 -9.85 -8.93
CA VAL A 120 -22.95 -9.83 -7.50
C VAL A 120 -21.93 -10.64 -6.72
N TYR A 121 -21.32 -10.01 -5.73
CA TYR A 121 -20.46 -10.64 -4.74
C TYR A 121 -21.19 -10.69 -3.40
N TRP A 122 -21.13 -11.82 -2.72
CA TRP A 122 -21.89 -12.04 -1.50
C TRP A 122 -21.09 -11.70 -0.26
N GLN A 123 -21.75 -11.09 0.74
CA GLN A 123 -21.09 -10.62 1.96
C GLN A 123 -20.42 -11.76 2.73
N ASP A 124 -21.06 -12.91 2.80
CA ASP A 124 -20.59 -14.13 3.48
C ASP A 124 -19.40 -14.83 2.79
N GLN A 125 -18.96 -14.33 1.63
CA GLN A 125 -17.85 -14.92 0.86
C GLN A 125 -16.76 -13.90 0.58
N THR A 126 -17.15 -12.69 0.15
CA THR A 126 -16.24 -11.69 -0.39
C THR A 126 -15.96 -10.56 0.61
N TYR A 127 -16.92 -10.24 1.49
CA TYR A 127 -16.90 -9.07 2.37
C TYR A 127 -17.07 -9.45 3.85
N ASN A 128 -16.49 -10.57 4.28
CA ASN A 128 -16.53 -11.04 5.67
C ASN A 128 -15.14 -11.24 6.30
N ASP A 129 -14.06 -11.14 5.52
CA ASP A 129 -12.72 -11.34 6.04
C ASP A 129 -12.16 -10.05 6.64
N ASN A 130 -11.96 -10.06 7.95
CA ASN A 130 -11.40 -8.95 8.71
C ASN A 130 -9.92 -9.13 9.03
N ARG A 131 -9.27 -10.15 8.45
CA ARG A 131 -7.87 -10.44 8.71
C ARG A 131 -6.98 -9.41 8.04
N VAL A 132 -5.81 -9.25 8.64
CA VAL A 132 -4.73 -8.39 8.19
C VAL A 132 -3.47 -9.24 8.22
N LEU A 133 -2.76 -9.28 7.11
CA LEU A 133 -1.42 -9.86 7.09
C LEU A 133 -0.49 -8.88 7.77
N VAL A 134 0.10 -9.32 8.87
CA VAL A 134 1.08 -8.58 9.65
C VAL A 134 2.43 -9.23 9.45
N HIS A 135 3.42 -8.45 9.03
CA HIS A 135 4.80 -8.92 8.96
C HIS A 135 5.74 -8.00 9.75
N VAL A 136 6.51 -8.62 10.64
CA VAL A 136 7.55 -7.99 11.46
C VAL A 136 8.88 -8.70 11.19
N PRO A 137 9.84 -8.03 10.54
CA PRO A 137 11.17 -8.60 10.33
C PRO A 137 11.89 -8.91 11.65
N GLU A 138 12.74 -9.94 11.66
CA GLU A 138 13.62 -10.35 12.78
C GLU A 138 14.41 -9.16 13.34
N ARG A 139 14.90 -8.30 12.43
CA ARG A 139 15.76 -7.17 12.78
C ARG A 139 14.99 -5.90 13.14
N PHE A 140 13.66 -5.94 13.19
CA PHE A 140 12.85 -4.78 13.55
C PHE A 140 13.07 -4.40 15.03
N ASP A 141 13.30 -3.11 15.28
CA ASP A 141 13.48 -2.55 16.61
C ASP A 141 12.58 -1.32 16.80
N ALA A 142 11.57 -1.46 17.66
CA ALA A 142 10.64 -0.38 17.99
C ALA A 142 11.32 0.84 18.64
N ARG A 143 12.54 0.70 19.17
CA ARG A 143 13.29 1.80 19.79
C ARG A 143 14.01 2.66 18.75
N LYS A 144 14.13 2.20 17.52
CA LYS A 144 14.74 2.93 16.40
C LYS A 144 13.65 3.59 15.56
N PRO A 145 13.93 4.72 14.89
CA PRO A 145 13.03 5.26 13.88
C PRO A 145 12.66 4.17 12.86
N GLY A 146 11.38 4.06 12.55
CA GLY A 146 10.86 3.04 11.65
C GLY A 146 9.63 3.52 10.90
N VAL A 147 9.07 2.65 10.06
CA VAL A 147 7.91 2.95 9.23
C VAL A 147 6.92 1.79 9.26
N ILE A 148 5.64 2.10 9.18
CA ILE A 148 4.60 1.11 8.91
C ILE A 148 4.23 1.20 7.43
N VAL A 149 4.40 0.09 6.71
CA VAL A 149 3.93 -0.04 5.33
C VAL A 149 2.51 -0.59 5.37
N VAL A 150 1.55 0.15 4.83
CA VAL A 150 0.18 -0.32 4.61
C VAL A 150 0.05 -0.71 3.15
N PHE A 151 -0.18 -1.99 2.87
CA PHE A 151 -0.30 -2.51 1.52
C PHE A 151 -1.76 -2.84 1.20
N PHE A 152 -2.36 -2.08 0.27
CA PHE A 152 -3.67 -2.38 -0.28
C PHE A 152 -3.50 -3.19 -1.57
N HIS A 153 -3.91 -4.45 -1.51
CA HIS A 153 -3.76 -5.38 -2.62
C HIS A 153 -4.77 -5.12 -3.75
N GLY A 154 -4.48 -5.71 -4.92
CA GLY A 154 -5.32 -5.61 -6.10
C GLY A 154 -6.55 -6.52 -6.05
N ASN A 155 -7.39 -6.39 -7.08
CA ASN A 155 -8.56 -7.24 -7.24
C ASN A 155 -8.18 -8.72 -7.44
N GLY A 156 -9.10 -9.63 -7.07
CA GLY A 156 -8.93 -11.06 -7.30
C GLY A 156 -7.80 -11.66 -6.47
N ALA A 157 -7.53 -11.12 -5.27
CA ALA A 157 -6.41 -11.53 -4.43
C ALA A 157 -6.85 -11.99 -3.05
N THR A 158 -6.04 -12.88 -2.46
CA THR A 158 -6.08 -13.20 -1.03
C THR A 158 -4.73 -12.88 -0.37
N LEU A 159 -4.75 -12.65 0.95
CA LEU A 159 -3.53 -12.33 1.70
C LEU A 159 -2.44 -13.40 1.56
N GLU A 160 -2.82 -14.68 1.65
CA GLU A 160 -1.87 -15.79 1.62
C GLU A 160 -1.37 -16.03 0.19
N ARG A 161 -2.30 -16.24 -0.76
CA ARG A 161 -1.95 -16.64 -2.14
C ARG A 161 -1.21 -15.53 -2.87
N ASP A 162 -1.68 -14.30 -2.74
CA ASP A 162 -1.17 -13.19 -3.53
C ASP A 162 -0.17 -12.35 -2.76
N VAL A 163 -0.57 -11.78 -1.62
CA VAL A 163 0.28 -10.82 -0.92
C VAL A 163 1.54 -11.48 -0.36
N ARG A 164 1.38 -12.65 0.28
CA ARG A 164 2.51 -13.41 0.86
C ARG A 164 3.28 -14.18 -0.22
N ASP A 165 2.61 -15.03 -0.98
CA ASP A 165 3.30 -16.04 -1.80
C ASP A 165 3.68 -15.51 -3.19
N ARG A 166 2.72 -15.00 -3.98
CA ARG A 166 2.99 -14.57 -5.36
C ARG A 166 3.72 -13.23 -5.47
N GLN A 167 3.33 -12.26 -4.65
CA GLN A 167 3.85 -10.88 -4.68
C GLN A 167 5.04 -10.69 -3.72
N MET A 168 5.25 -11.65 -2.83
CA MET A 168 6.38 -11.69 -1.90
C MET A 168 6.50 -10.42 -1.05
N VAL A 169 5.38 -9.74 -0.76
CA VAL A 169 5.41 -8.42 -0.10
C VAL A 169 6.15 -8.49 1.25
N PRO A 170 5.90 -9.48 2.15
CA PRO A 170 6.68 -9.63 3.38
C PRO A 170 8.19 -9.75 3.14
N GLN A 171 8.59 -10.52 2.12
CA GLN A 171 10.00 -10.67 1.78
C GLN A 171 10.60 -9.36 1.28
N GLN A 172 9.88 -8.56 0.48
CA GLN A 172 10.37 -7.25 0.06
C GLN A 172 10.65 -6.32 1.25
N ILE A 173 9.85 -6.40 2.30
CA ILE A 173 10.09 -5.66 3.56
C ILE A 173 11.35 -6.16 4.26
N THR A 174 11.48 -7.48 4.46
CA THR A 174 12.66 -8.08 5.07
C THR A 174 13.94 -7.76 4.28
N ASP A 175 13.92 -7.97 2.96
CA ASP A 175 15.07 -7.80 2.07
C ASP A 175 15.48 -6.33 1.90
N SER A 176 14.61 -5.37 2.26
CA SER A 176 14.96 -3.96 2.27
C SER A 176 16.00 -3.61 3.34
N GLY A 177 16.07 -4.39 4.43
CA GLY A 177 16.89 -4.11 5.60
C GLY A 177 16.47 -2.85 6.38
N VAL A 178 15.39 -2.17 5.97
CA VAL A 178 14.85 -0.99 6.64
C VAL A 178 14.07 -1.41 7.87
N ASN A 179 14.08 -0.57 8.91
CA ASN A 179 13.29 -0.78 10.13
C ASN A 179 11.79 -0.55 9.84
N ALA A 180 11.15 -1.51 9.19
CA ALA A 180 9.79 -1.42 8.69
C ALA A 180 8.96 -2.64 9.12
N VAL A 181 7.67 -2.41 9.35
CA VAL A 181 6.65 -3.48 9.49
C VAL A 181 5.58 -3.33 8.43
N LEU A 182 4.89 -4.42 8.11
CA LEU A 182 3.84 -4.46 7.10
C LEU A 182 2.49 -4.79 7.70
N LEU A 183 1.47 -4.07 7.20
CA LEU A 183 0.06 -4.33 7.42
C LEU A 183 -0.63 -4.41 6.05
N ALA A 184 -1.18 -5.55 5.70
CA ALA A 184 -2.00 -5.70 4.50
C ALA A 184 -3.41 -6.18 4.91
N PRO A 185 -4.41 -5.29 5.00
CA PRO A 185 -5.77 -5.72 5.26
C PRO A 185 -6.32 -6.50 4.06
N GLN A 186 -7.08 -7.55 4.34
CA GLN A 186 -7.84 -8.22 3.29
C GLN A 186 -8.90 -7.26 2.76
N MET A 187 -8.83 -6.97 1.45
CA MET A 187 -9.88 -6.28 0.71
C MET A 187 -10.94 -7.29 0.27
N ALA A 188 -11.70 -7.03 -0.79
CA ALA A 188 -12.66 -7.98 -1.32
C ALA A 188 -11.97 -9.33 -1.64
N VAL A 189 -12.37 -10.40 -0.94
CA VAL A 189 -11.72 -11.71 -1.03
C VAL A 189 -11.94 -12.28 -2.43
N ASP A 190 -10.84 -12.47 -3.16
CA ASP A 190 -10.83 -13.14 -4.47
C ASP A 190 -11.87 -12.59 -5.46
N ALA A 191 -12.10 -11.27 -5.42
CA ALA A 191 -13.13 -10.60 -6.21
C ALA A 191 -12.60 -9.44 -7.05
N ALA A 192 -13.23 -9.25 -8.22
CA ALA A 192 -12.99 -8.13 -9.11
C ALA A 192 -13.64 -6.83 -8.59
N ASP A 193 -13.30 -6.46 -7.35
CA ASP A 193 -13.93 -5.35 -6.64
C ASP A 193 -12.91 -4.57 -5.80
N SER A 194 -12.81 -3.28 -6.07
CA SER A 194 -11.85 -2.38 -5.44
C SER A 194 -12.42 -1.62 -4.23
N SER A 195 -13.63 -1.98 -3.78
CA SER A 195 -14.32 -1.30 -2.68
C SER A 195 -13.46 -1.15 -1.43
N ALA A 196 -13.44 0.07 -0.87
CA ALA A 196 -12.58 0.39 0.26
C ALA A 196 -13.17 -0.01 1.64
N GLY A 197 -14.44 -0.41 1.68
CA GLY A 197 -15.11 -0.84 2.91
C GLY A 197 -15.05 0.24 4.00
N LYS A 198 -14.59 -0.12 5.21
CA LYS A 198 -14.46 0.82 6.33
C LYS A 198 -13.51 2.00 6.06
N PHE A 199 -12.62 1.91 5.07
CA PHE A 199 -11.74 3.04 4.69
C PHE A 199 -12.50 4.18 3.98
N TRP A 200 -13.74 3.98 3.53
CA TRP A 200 -14.61 5.07 3.07
C TRP A 200 -15.10 5.98 4.20
N GLN A 201 -15.06 5.50 5.44
CA GLN A 201 -15.62 6.23 6.57
C GLN A 201 -14.61 7.28 7.08
N PRO A 202 -15.07 8.46 7.53
CA PRO A 202 -14.23 9.41 8.24
C PRO A 202 -13.46 8.73 9.38
N GLY A 203 -12.15 8.95 9.44
CA GLY A 203 -11.24 8.34 10.41
C GLY A 203 -10.99 6.85 10.21
N GLY A 204 -11.33 6.26 9.05
CA GLY A 204 -11.20 4.83 8.78
C GLY A 204 -9.77 4.32 8.94
N LEU A 205 -8.81 4.98 8.27
CA LEU A 205 -7.38 4.67 8.42
C LEU A 205 -6.90 4.86 9.86
N LYS A 206 -7.34 5.94 10.53
CA LYS A 206 -7.00 6.18 11.93
C LYS A 206 -7.40 5.00 12.83
N ARG A 207 -8.65 4.56 12.75
CA ARG A 207 -9.14 3.41 13.54
C ARG A 207 -8.34 2.14 13.25
N PHE A 208 -8.06 1.89 11.97
CA PHE A 208 -7.21 0.77 11.54
C PHE A 208 -5.82 0.82 12.18
N MET A 209 -5.15 1.96 12.09
CA MET A 209 -3.79 2.12 12.62
C MET A 209 -3.74 2.11 14.15
N ASP A 210 -4.76 2.62 14.83
CA ASP A 210 -4.87 2.58 16.30
C ASP A 210 -5.01 1.12 16.80
N GLU A 211 -5.85 0.31 16.16
CA GLU A 211 -5.97 -1.12 16.49
C GLU A 211 -4.69 -1.90 16.11
N ALA A 212 -4.13 -1.63 14.93
CA ALA A 212 -2.90 -2.28 14.48
C ALA A 212 -1.71 -1.99 15.42
N ALA A 213 -1.60 -0.78 15.98
CA ALA A 213 -0.57 -0.45 16.95
C ALA A 213 -0.63 -1.33 18.21
N VAL A 214 -1.84 -1.70 18.66
CA VAL A 214 -2.03 -2.63 19.78
C VAL A 214 -1.56 -4.03 19.42
N HIS A 215 -1.90 -4.52 18.23
CA HIS A 215 -1.46 -5.85 17.78
C HIS A 215 0.05 -5.92 17.53
N LEU A 216 0.65 -4.89 16.92
CA LEU A 216 2.10 -4.82 16.70
C LEU A 216 2.87 -4.77 18.02
N ALA A 217 2.40 -4.01 19.02
CA ALA A 217 3.02 -4.00 20.36
C ALA A 217 2.98 -5.37 21.04
N ARG A 218 1.87 -6.11 20.90
CA ARG A 218 1.76 -7.49 21.39
C ARG A 218 2.69 -8.45 20.65
N LEU A 219 2.73 -8.39 19.32
CA LEU A 219 3.58 -9.26 18.49
C LEU A 219 5.08 -9.01 18.71
N THR A 220 5.45 -7.76 18.99
CA THR A 220 6.82 -7.38 19.37
C THR A 220 7.11 -7.55 20.87
N GLY A 221 6.18 -8.14 21.64
CA GLY A 221 6.39 -8.58 23.02
C GLY A 221 6.54 -7.46 24.05
N ASP A 222 6.17 -6.23 23.72
CA ASP A 222 6.18 -5.10 24.66
C ASP A 222 4.96 -4.20 24.43
N PRO A 223 3.90 -4.34 25.26
CA PRO A 223 2.71 -3.50 25.22
C PRO A 223 2.98 -2.00 25.43
N ALA A 224 4.12 -1.60 25.99
CA ALA A 224 4.46 -0.18 26.13
C ALA A 224 4.72 0.48 24.75
N ASN A 225 5.06 -0.31 23.72
CA ASN A 225 5.33 0.18 22.38
C ASN A 225 4.08 0.60 21.60
N VAL A 226 2.86 0.52 22.16
CA VAL A 226 1.64 1.00 21.48
C VAL A 226 1.79 2.45 21.05
N LYS A 227 2.33 3.33 21.92
CA LYS A 227 2.54 4.75 21.58
C LYS A 227 3.56 4.95 20.47
N THR A 228 4.59 4.10 20.45
CA THR A 228 5.60 4.07 19.38
C THR A 228 4.94 3.73 18.04
N PHE A 229 4.19 2.63 17.97
CA PHE A 229 3.49 2.23 16.75
C PHE A 229 2.38 3.20 16.36
N ALA A 230 1.71 3.85 17.31
CA ALA A 230 0.66 4.83 17.03
C ALA A 230 1.20 6.17 16.47
N SER A 231 2.50 6.42 16.58
CA SER A 231 3.15 7.65 16.07
C SER A 231 4.09 7.41 14.89
N MET A 232 4.45 6.15 14.62
CA MET A 232 5.38 5.76 13.55
C MET A 232 4.89 6.17 12.15
N PRO A 233 5.69 6.82 11.28
CA PRO A 233 5.26 7.21 9.94
C PRO A 233 4.68 6.07 9.10
N ILE A 234 3.82 6.43 8.15
CA ILE A 234 3.13 5.48 7.28
C ILE A 234 3.59 5.67 5.83
N VAL A 235 3.87 4.55 5.16
CA VAL A 235 3.94 4.50 3.69
C VAL A 235 2.77 3.65 3.21
N ILE A 236 1.93 4.20 2.35
CA ILE A 236 0.83 3.44 1.73
C ILE A 236 1.29 2.96 0.35
N VAL A 237 1.14 1.67 0.09
CA VAL A 237 1.37 1.07 -1.22
C VAL A 237 0.03 0.54 -1.73
N GLY A 238 -0.46 1.09 -2.84
CA GLY A 238 -1.66 0.63 -3.52
C GLY A 238 -1.29 -0.06 -4.83
N TYR A 239 -1.65 -1.34 -4.97
CA TYR A 239 -1.48 -2.07 -6.22
C TYR A 239 -2.84 -2.30 -6.88
N SER A 240 -2.96 -2.00 -8.18
CA SER A 240 -4.18 -2.24 -8.95
C SER A 240 -5.42 -1.64 -8.28
N GLY A 241 -6.43 -2.47 -7.95
CA GLY A 241 -7.61 -2.09 -7.17
C GLY A 241 -7.34 -1.44 -5.80
N GLY A 242 -6.14 -1.59 -5.24
CA GLY A 242 -5.71 -0.94 -4.00
C GLY A 242 -5.65 0.59 -4.07
N PHE A 243 -5.83 1.20 -5.25
CA PHE A 243 -5.91 2.65 -5.40
C PHE A 243 -7.07 3.27 -4.64
N LEU A 244 -8.23 2.61 -4.62
CA LEU A 244 -9.45 3.17 -4.03
C LEU A 244 -9.34 3.27 -2.50
N PRO A 245 -8.97 2.22 -1.74
CA PRO A 245 -8.70 2.37 -0.32
C PRO A 245 -7.53 3.31 -0.02
N THR A 246 -6.53 3.42 -0.90
CA THR A 246 -5.47 4.43 -0.76
C THR A 246 -6.06 5.84 -0.82
N ALA A 247 -6.78 6.18 -1.89
CA ALA A 247 -7.34 7.51 -2.11
C ALA A 247 -8.27 7.96 -0.97
N TRP A 248 -9.16 7.08 -0.51
CA TRP A 248 -10.06 7.38 0.60
C TRP A 248 -9.35 7.46 1.95
N SER A 249 -8.31 6.65 2.15
CA SER A 249 -7.46 6.73 3.34
C SER A 249 -6.70 8.08 3.41
N LEU A 250 -6.32 8.67 2.27
CA LEU A 250 -5.69 9.99 2.21
C LEU A 250 -6.69 11.14 2.42
N GLU A 251 -7.90 11.00 1.87
CA GLU A 251 -8.92 12.06 1.91
C GLU A 251 -9.64 12.13 3.27
N VAL A 252 -10.14 11.00 3.77
CA VAL A 252 -10.98 10.95 4.98
C VAL A 252 -10.39 10.07 6.09
N GLY A 253 -9.20 9.51 5.91
CA GLY A 253 -8.61 8.56 6.87
C GLY A 253 -8.26 9.14 8.24
N GLY A 254 -8.20 10.46 8.39
CA GLY A 254 -8.07 11.16 9.67
C GLY A 254 -6.67 11.16 10.29
N ILE A 255 -5.66 10.65 9.58
CA ILE A 255 -4.24 10.68 9.97
C ILE A 255 -3.32 10.93 8.76
N SER A 256 -3.79 11.67 7.76
CA SER A 256 -3.05 11.89 6.50
C SER A 256 -1.69 12.58 6.72
N ASP A 257 -1.56 13.40 7.78
CA ASP A 257 -0.29 14.02 8.20
C ASP A 257 0.80 13.00 8.58
N ARG A 258 0.38 11.80 8.99
CA ARG A 258 1.27 10.69 9.37
C ARG A 258 1.71 9.88 8.14
N VAL A 259 1.03 10.02 7.00
CA VAL A 259 1.41 9.39 5.74
C VAL A 259 2.57 10.20 5.15
N ARG A 260 3.71 9.53 4.94
CA ARG A 260 4.94 10.16 4.42
C ARG A 260 5.35 9.64 3.05
N GLY A 261 4.72 8.57 2.58
CA GLY A 261 4.90 8.04 1.23
C GLY A 261 3.62 7.44 0.70
N VAL A 262 3.36 7.67 -0.58
CA VAL A 262 2.32 6.97 -1.34
C VAL A 262 2.98 6.38 -2.58
N VAL A 263 2.82 5.07 -2.76
CA VAL A 263 3.34 4.32 -3.91
C VAL A 263 2.17 3.64 -4.60
N LEU A 264 1.94 3.98 -5.86
CA LEU A 264 0.93 3.37 -6.71
C LEU A 264 1.62 2.48 -7.74
N LEU A 265 1.25 1.21 -7.73
CA LEU A 265 1.77 0.16 -8.59
C LEU A 265 0.67 -0.22 -9.59
N ASP A 266 0.74 0.38 -10.78
CA ASP A 266 -0.23 0.27 -11.88
C ASP A 266 -1.69 0.42 -11.39
N ALA A 267 -1.91 1.52 -10.68
CA ALA A 267 -3.07 1.70 -9.81
C ALA A 267 -3.84 3.02 -10.05
N VAL A 268 -3.34 3.97 -10.82
CA VAL A 268 -4.06 5.25 -11.02
C VAL A 268 -5.25 5.05 -11.96
N TYR A 269 -6.38 4.56 -11.43
CA TYR A 269 -7.63 4.37 -12.18
C TYR A 269 -8.64 5.52 -12.00
N GLY A 270 -8.35 6.48 -11.12
CA GLY A 270 -9.26 7.58 -10.80
C GLY A 270 -8.98 8.17 -9.40
N GLN A 271 -9.94 8.94 -8.86
CA GLN A 271 -9.79 9.68 -7.59
C GLN A 271 -8.58 10.63 -7.60
N LEU A 272 -8.28 11.18 -8.78
CA LEU A 272 -7.07 11.95 -9.03
C LEU A 272 -7.01 13.22 -8.16
N ASP A 273 -8.17 13.82 -7.87
CA ASP A 273 -8.34 14.92 -6.94
C ASP A 273 -7.76 14.61 -5.55
N LYS A 274 -8.01 13.40 -5.03
CA LYS A 274 -7.58 12.99 -3.69
C LYS A 274 -6.06 12.85 -3.62
N PHE A 275 -5.47 12.23 -4.64
CA PHE A 275 -4.02 12.13 -4.75
C PHE A 275 -3.37 13.51 -4.90
N ALA A 276 -3.87 14.34 -5.81
CA ALA A 276 -3.35 15.69 -6.02
C ALA A 276 -3.46 16.56 -4.76
N ASN A 277 -4.60 16.51 -4.06
CA ASN A 277 -4.83 17.23 -2.81
C ASN A 277 -3.87 16.78 -1.71
N TRP A 278 -3.61 15.47 -1.58
CA TRP A 278 -2.66 14.98 -0.60
C TRP A 278 -1.24 15.47 -0.90
N ILE A 279 -0.78 15.34 -2.15
CA ILE A 279 0.55 15.79 -2.59
C ILE A 279 0.72 17.30 -2.33
N GLU A 280 -0.30 18.10 -2.67
CA GLU A 280 -0.29 19.54 -2.48
C GLU A 280 -0.16 19.96 -1.01
N ARG A 281 -0.90 19.30 -0.12
CA ARG A 281 -0.91 19.58 1.33
C ARG A 281 0.30 19.01 2.07
N HIS A 282 0.90 17.91 1.58
CA HIS A 282 1.95 17.15 2.28
C HIS A 282 3.28 17.17 1.52
N ARG A 283 3.79 18.37 1.20
CA ARG A 283 5.00 18.60 0.38
C ARG A 283 6.31 18.03 0.94
N SER A 284 6.30 17.48 2.16
CA SER A 284 7.45 16.78 2.76
C SER A 284 7.38 15.25 2.64
N GLY A 285 6.25 14.71 2.21
CA GLY A 285 6.10 13.31 1.82
C GLY A 285 6.58 13.07 0.39
N PHE A 286 6.62 11.82 -0.05
CA PHE A 286 6.90 11.47 -1.44
C PHE A 286 5.70 10.76 -2.08
N PHE A 287 5.60 10.88 -3.39
CA PHE A 287 4.61 10.20 -4.21
C PHE A 287 5.32 9.50 -5.37
N ILE A 288 4.97 8.24 -5.60
CA ILE A 288 5.42 7.46 -6.75
C ILE A 288 4.20 6.85 -7.42
N SER A 289 4.04 7.07 -8.71
CA SER A 289 3.20 6.23 -9.56
C SER A 289 4.10 5.56 -10.59
N SER A 290 4.14 4.23 -10.55
CA SER A 290 4.69 3.45 -11.66
C SER A 290 3.54 2.79 -12.36
N TYR A 291 3.45 2.91 -13.67
CA TYR A 291 2.29 2.46 -14.44
C TYR A 291 2.67 1.77 -15.75
N THR A 292 1.74 0.95 -16.23
CA THR A 292 1.77 0.44 -17.60
C THR A 292 0.98 1.37 -18.51
N ARG A 293 1.02 1.13 -19.82
CA ARG A 293 0.18 1.84 -20.81
C ARG A 293 -1.32 1.85 -20.47
N TYR A 294 -1.80 0.91 -19.66
CA TYR A 294 -3.23 0.81 -19.31
C TYR A 294 -3.72 1.92 -18.38
N THR A 295 -2.86 2.48 -17.54
CA THR A 295 -3.20 3.59 -16.63
C THR A 295 -2.57 4.92 -17.06
N ALA A 296 -1.71 4.92 -18.09
CA ALA A 296 -0.98 6.09 -18.61
C ALA A 296 -1.82 7.35 -18.83
N HIS A 297 -3.05 7.23 -19.36
CA HIS A 297 -3.94 8.39 -19.53
C HIS A 297 -4.23 9.11 -18.19
N HIS A 298 -4.57 8.36 -17.14
CA HIS A 298 -4.89 8.94 -15.83
C HIS A 298 -3.64 9.45 -15.11
N ASP A 299 -2.49 8.79 -15.30
CA ASP A 299 -1.21 9.30 -14.82
C ASP A 299 -0.87 10.64 -15.50
N GLN A 300 -1.04 10.76 -16.81
CA GLN A 300 -0.86 12.02 -17.55
C GLN A 300 -1.79 13.12 -17.06
N GLU A 301 -3.05 12.80 -16.78
CA GLU A 301 -4.02 13.74 -16.22
C GLU A 301 -3.59 14.20 -14.81
N LEU A 302 -3.16 13.28 -13.94
CA LEU A 302 -2.67 13.61 -12.60
C LEU A 302 -1.41 14.48 -12.69
N MET A 303 -0.46 14.17 -13.58
CA MET A 303 0.73 14.99 -13.81
C MET A 303 0.37 16.40 -14.27
N ALA A 304 -0.59 16.54 -15.19
CA ALA A 304 -1.07 17.85 -15.65
C ALA A 304 -1.70 18.67 -14.51
N MET A 305 -2.54 18.03 -13.69
CA MET A 305 -3.11 18.68 -12.51
C MET A 305 -2.03 19.15 -11.52
N LEU A 306 -1.03 18.32 -11.23
CA LEU A 306 0.05 18.67 -10.32
C LEU A 306 0.87 19.85 -10.84
N ARG A 307 1.22 19.83 -12.13
CA ARG A 307 1.91 20.96 -12.79
C ARG A 307 1.10 22.25 -12.72
N SER A 308 -0.21 22.18 -12.93
CA SER A 308 -1.10 23.35 -12.82
C SER A 308 -1.13 23.95 -11.41
N ARG A 309 -0.82 23.15 -10.38
CA ARG A 309 -0.70 23.58 -8.96
C ARG A 309 0.73 23.97 -8.58
N GLY A 310 1.64 24.11 -9.54
CA GLY A 310 3.04 24.44 -9.29
C GLY A 310 3.80 23.35 -8.52
N ILE A 311 3.45 22.08 -8.74
CA ILE A 311 4.15 20.93 -8.19
C ILE A 311 5.02 20.34 -9.28
N ASP A 312 6.34 20.28 -9.01
CA ASP A 312 7.30 19.65 -9.91
C ASP A 312 7.08 18.14 -9.98
N VAL A 313 7.07 17.61 -11.20
CA VAL A 313 6.88 16.18 -11.48
C VAL A 313 8.14 15.64 -12.14
N LEU A 314 8.65 14.53 -11.61
CA LEU A 314 9.80 13.79 -12.15
C LEU A 314 9.30 12.61 -12.97
N GLU A 315 9.75 12.50 -14.22
CA GLU A 315 9.33 11.44 -15.16
C GLU A 315 10.52 10.59 -15.64
N GLY A 316 10.20 9.40 -16.17
CA GLY A 316 11.15 8.53 -16.86
C GLY A 316 12.00 7.70 -15.90
N ASP A 317 13.29 7.60 -16.18
CA ASP A 317 14.21 6.66 -15.53
C ASP A 317 14.67 7.11 -14.12
N VAL A 318 13.93 8.00 -13.46
CA VAL A 318 14.31 8.62 -12.18
C VAL A 318 14.47 7.59 -11.06
N LEU A 319 13.68 6.51 -11.10
CA LEU A 319 13.82 5.38 -10.18
C LEU A 319 14.82 4.32 -10.66
N LYS A 320 15.22 4.33 -11.93
CA LYS A 320 16.18 3.36 -12.47
C LYS A 320 17.59 3.71 -12.00
N GLY A 321 18.28 2.72 -11.44
CA GLY A 321 19.64 2.86 -10.89
C GLY A 321 19.67 2.91 -9.36
N GLN A 322 20.68 2.30 -8.76
CA GLN A 322 20.76 2.08 -7.30
C GLN A 322 21.11 3.36 -6.51
N ASP A 323 21.76 4.34 -7.13
CA ASP A 323 22.42 5.46 -6.42
C ASP A 323 21.59 6.76 -6.30
N ARG A 324 20.28 6.71 -6.57
CA ARG A 324 19.40 7.88 -6.44
C ARG A 324 18.44 7.71 -5.26
N PRO A 325 18.72 8.33 -4.10
CA PRO A 325 17.78 8.39 -2.98
C PRO A 325 16.51 9.14 -3.36
N LEU A 326 15.38 8.74 -2.76
CA LEU A 326 14.14 9.51 -2.84
C LEU A 326 14.28 10.76 -1.97
N ARG A 327 14.08 11.95 -2.54
CA ARG A 327 14.11 13.19 -1.76
C ARG A 327 12.76 13.46 -1.11
N PRO A 328 12.71 14.09 0.08
CA PRO A 328 11.45 14.62 0.60
C PRO A 328 10.77 15.52 -0.44
N GLY A 329 9.46 15.37 -0.64
CA GLY A 329 8.72 16.11 -1.65
C GLY A 329 8.79 15.55 -3.07
N SER A 330 9.52 14.45 -3.30
CA SER A 330 9.60 13.84 -4.64
C SER A 330 8.23 13.38 -5.11
N VAL A 331 7.86 13.81 -6.32
CA VAL A 331 6.67 13.35 -7.03
C VAL A 331 7.16 12.70 -8.32
N VAL A 332 7.07 11.38 -8.40
CA VAL A 332 7.72 10.58 -9.44
C VAL A 332 6.69 9.76 -10.21
N PHE A 333 6.79 9.79 -11.53
CA PHE A 333 5.96 9.02 -12.46
C PHE A 333 6.87 8.19 -13.37
N VAL A 334 6.67 6.89 -13.39
CA VAL A 334 7.48 5.96 -14.18
C VAL A 334 6.57 5.10 -15.04
N GLU A 335 6.55 5.37 -16.34
CA GLU A 335 5.96 4.44 -17.29
C GLU A 335 6.95 3.28 -17.52
N THR A 336 6.44 2.06 -17.39
CA THR A 336 7.18 0.83 -17.68
C THR A 336 7.04 0.43 -19.14
N ASP A 337 7.92 -0.44 -19.60
CA ASP A 337 7.90 -0.91 -20.99
C ASP A 337 6.63 -1.71 -21.32
N GLU A 338 6.32 -1.82 -22.62
CA GLU A 338 5.10 -2.49 -23.09
C GLU A 338 5.06 -3.99 -22.82
N THR A 339 6.19 -4.61 -22.48
CA THR A 339 6.24 -6.06 -22.17
C THR A 339 5.87 -6.34 -20.72
N MET A 340 5.84 -5.30 -19.87
CA MET A 340 5.48 -5.42 -18.47
C MET A 340 4.01 -5.82 -18.31
N THR A 341 3.78 -6.90 -17.56
CA THR A 341 2.41 -7.35 -17.27
C THR A 341 1.90 -6.71 -15.99
N HIS A 342 0.61 -6.35 -15.98
CA HIS A 342 -0.05 -5.88 -14.77
C HIS A 342 0.06 -6.89 -13.63
N ARG A 343 -0.06 -8.18 -13.93
CA ARG A 343 -0.12 -9.26 -12.93
C ARG A 343 1.12 -9.32 -12.06
N ASP A 344 2.29 -9.06 -12.64
CA ASP A 344 3.59 -9.22 -11.99
C ASP A 344 4.11 -7.90 -11.42
N TYR A 345 3.32 -6.82 -11.47
CA TYR A 345 3.79 -5.46 -11.21
C TYR A 345 4.37 -5.22 -9.81
N VAL A 346 3.98 -6.06 -8.84
CA VAL A 346 4.49 -5.99 -7.46
C VAL A 346 5.86 -6.66 -7.32
N THR A 347 6.26 -7.53 -8.24
CA THR A 347 7.58 -8.19 -8.25
C THR A 347 8.46 -7.72 -9.41
N GLN A 348 7.88 -7.13 -10.44
CA GLN A 348 8.54 -6.61 -11.64
C GLN A 348 7.88 -5.30 -12.07
N ALA A 349 8.59 -4.18 -11.94
CA ALA A 349 8.17 -2.88 -12.46
C ALA A 349 9.39 -2.19 -13.08
N TRP A 350 9.77 -0.99 -12.62
CA TRP A 350 11.04 -0.36 -13.00
C TRP A 350 12.28 -1.14 -12.50
N THR A 351 12.07 -2.07 -11.56
CA THR A 351 13.08 -2.93 -10.95
C THR A 351 12.44 -4.25 -10.51
N ARG A 352 13.29 -5.21 -10.11
CA ARG A 352 12.84 -6.39 -9.36
C ARG A 352 12.58 -5.99 -7.92
N LEU A 353 11.43 -6.39 -7.37
CA LEU A 353 10.99 -6.06 -6.01
C LEU A 353 10.87 -4.54 -5.77
N PRO A 354 9.95 -3.85 -6.46
CA PRO A 354 9.79 -2.38 -6.37
C PRO A 354 9.56 -1.86 -4.95
N ILE A 355 8.87 -2.60 -4.06
CA ILE A 355 8.62 -2.14 -2.68
C ILE A 355 9.93 -2.10 -1.89
N LYS A 356 10.80 -3.11 -2.07
CA LYS A 356 12.15 -3.13 -1.49
C LYS A 356 12.93 -1.91 -1.94
N ASP A 357 12.96 -1.64 -3.25
CA ASP A 357 13.72 -0.53 -3.83
C ASP A 357 13.25 0.83 -3.31
N VAL A 358 11.93 1.06 -3.23
CA VAL A 358 11.38 2.28 -2.62
C VAL A 358 11.85 2.45 -1.18
N LEU A 359 11.76 1.39 -0.36
CA LEU A 359 12.15 1.47 1.05
C LEU A 359 13.64 1.77 1.20
N THR A 360 14.51 1.12 0.42
CA THR A 360 15.95 1.38 0.42
C THR A 360 16.25 2.83 0.00
N LYS A 361 15.62 3.33 -1.07
CA LYS A 361 15.81 4.71 -1.54
C LYS A 361 15.27 5.75 -0.56
N MET A 362 14.17 5.45 0.13
CA MET A 362 13.60 6.29 1.19
C MET A 362 14.55 6.36 2.40
N ALA A 363 15.12 5.22 2.81
CA ALA A 363 16.07 5.18 3.93
C ALA A 363 17.39 5.90 3.62
N ALA A 364 17.82 5.92 2.36
CA ALA A 364 19.02 6.62 1.90
C ALA A 364 18.83 8.15 1.70
N ALA A 365 17.61 8.67 1.86
CA ALA A 365 17.28 10.08 1.60
C ALA A 365 18.12 11.06 2.44
N GLN A 366 18.58 12.15 1.81
CA GLN A 366 19.27 13.26 2.49
C GLN A 366 18.65 14.63 2.13
N PRO A 367 18.13 15.41 3.11
CA PRO A 367 17.91 15.00 4.50
C PRO A 367 16.93 13.82 4.58
N PRO A 368 16.94 13.02 5.66
CA PRO A 368 16.00 11.94 5.83
C PRO A 368 14.57 12.46 5.63
N ILE A 369 13.74 11.71 4.90
CA ILE A 369 12.29 11.97 4.83
C ILE A 369 11.80 11.92 6.27
N ARG A 370 11.59 13.09 6.89
CA ARG A 370 11.49 13.23 8.35
C ARG A 370 10.63 12.13 8.95
N ILE A 371 11.24 11.07 9.51
CA ILE A 371 10.51 9.94 10.12
C ILE A 371 10.01 10.32 11.52
N ALA A 372 10.32 11.54 11.99
CA ALA A 372 9.86 12.03 13.27
C ALA A 372 8.34 12.26 13.25
N ALA A 373 7.66 11.60 14.19
CA ALA A 373 6.27 11.90 14.54
C ALA A 373 6.12 13.42 14.71
N SER A 374 5.26 14.04 13.92
CA SER A 374 4.85 15.41 14.18
C SER A 374 4.25 15.44 15.58
N THR A 375 5.00 15.98 16.54
CA THR A 375 4.39 16.45 17.77
C THR A 375 3.51 17.63 17.35
N PRO A 376 2.20 17.64 17.65
CA PRO A 376 1.37 18.77 17.26
C PRO A 376 1.94 20.01 17.94
N GLU A 377 2.38 20.99 17.14
CA GLU A 377 2.65 22.33 17.64
C GLU A 377 1.35 22.85 18.25
N THR A 378 1.33 23.00 19.57
CA THR A 378 0.39 23.86 20.27
C THR A 378 0.61 25.28 19.76
N ARG A 379 -0.12 25.68 18.72
CA ARG A 379 -0.28 27.09 18.40
C ARG A 379 -1.22 27.71 19.43
N ASN A 380 -0.64 28.19 20.52
CA ASN A 380 -1.22 29.29 21.26
C ASN A 380 -1.02 30.57 20.43
N ARG A 381 -2.11 31.11 19.89
CA ARG A 381 -2.46 32.54 19.95
C ARG A 381 -3.84 32.76 19.37
#